data_AF-A0AAU3CY26-F1
#
_entry.id   AF-A0AAU3CY26-F1
#
_cell.length_a   1.000
_cell.length_b   1.000
_cell.length_c   1.000
_cell.angle_alpha   90.00
_cell.angle_beta   90.00
_cell.angle_gamma   90.00
#
_symmetry.space_group_name_H-M   'P 1'
#
loop_
_entity.id
_entity.type
_entity.pdbx_description
1 polymer ?
#
loop_
_entity_poly.entity_id
_entity_poly.type
_entity_poly.pdbx_seq_one_letter_code
_entity_poly.pdbx_strand_id
1 'polypeptide(L)'
;MDIDRYLGPGHRTTALVTSHGLAVADAAVRLAEAGRFHDEREKLAGELSRRWGAPYHVGLQTVRLRTGAEEIPEPWAELSLRVGDVYLWQPERPREHGRWVALGVADLDPCDEIQLLLVVTDTDPP
;
A
#
# COMPACT_ATOMS: atom_id res chain seq x y z
N MET A 1 12.64 1.16 -10.27
CA MET A 1 12.67 0.58 -8.91
C MET A 1 13.09 -0.87 -9.00
N ASP A 2 14.10 -1.29 -8.23
CA ASP A 2 14.48 -2.70 -8.12
C ASP A 2 13.61 -3.35 -7.03
N ILE A 3 12.55 -4.08 -7.43
CA ILE A 3 11.67 -4.75 -6.47
C ILE A 3 12.29 -6.04 -5.92
N ASP A 4 13.33 -6.58 -6.59
CA ASP A 4 13.89 -7.89 -6.26
C ASP A 4 14.47 -7.89 -4.83
N ARG A 5 14.90 -6.72 -4.34
CA ARG A 5 15.34 -6.51 -2.96
C ARG A 5 14.25 -6.74 -1.89
N TYR A 6 12.98 -6.82 -2.27
CA TYR A 6 11.85 -7.02 -1.35
C TYR A 6 11.24 -8.42 -1.42
N LEU A 7 11.71 -9.30 -2.31
CA LEU A 7 11.15 -10.64 -2.54
C LEU A 7 11.57 -11.72 -1.50
N GLY A 8 11.77 -11.34 -0.23
CA GLY A 8 12.10 -12.26 0.87
C GLY A 8 10.91 -13.11 1.34
N PRO A 9 11.12 -14.14 2.17
CA PRO A 9 10.02 -14.92 2.77
C PRO A 9 9.10 -14.05 3.64
N GLY A 10 7.79 -14.35 3.63
CA GLY A 10 6.77 -13.59 4.36
C GLY A 10 6.38 -12.29 3.66
N HIS A 11 6.09 -11.27 4.47
CA HIS A 11 5.70 -9.96 3.97
C HIS A 11 6.75 -8.88 4.26
N ARG A 12 6.77 -7.85 3.42
CA ARG A 12 7.60 -6.66 3.60
C ARG A 12 6.83 -5.41 3.19
N THR A 13 6.59 -4.53 4.16
CA THR A 13 6.06 -3.18 3.94
C THR A 13 7.22 -2.19 3.86
N THR A 14 7.23 -1.33 2.85
CA THR A 14 8.24 -0.28 2.67
C THR A 14 7.58 1.05 2.34
N ALA A 15 7.90 2.08 3.09
CA ALA A 15 7.58 3.45 2.71
C ALA A 15 8.54 3.91 1.60
N LEU A 16 8.02 4.12 0.40
CA LEU A 16 8.76 4.65 -0.74
C LEU A 16 8.98 6.15 -0.61
N VAL A 17 7.99 6.84 -0.05
CA VAL A 17 7.99 8.28 0.24
C VAL A 17 7.30 8.48 1.58
N THR A 18 7.76 9.45 2.38
CA THR A 18 7.17 9.84 3.66
C THR A 18 7.14 11.36 3.74
N SER A 19 5.99 11.91 4.11
CA SER A 19 5.87 13.34 4.39
C SER A 19 6.58 13.68 5.70
N HIS A 20 6.79 14.97 5.95
CA HIS A 20 7.39 15.43 7.19
C HIS A 20 6.66 16.67 7.69
N GLY A 21 6.29 16.68 8.97
CA GLY A 21 5.61 17.78 9.64
C GLY A 21 4.10 17.81 9.44
N LEU A 22 3.48 16.81 8.79
CA LEU A 22 2.04 16.83 8.53
C LEU A 22 1.19 16.40 9.73
N ALA A 23 1.78 15.71 10.71
CA ALA A 23 1.07 15.33 11.94
C ALA A 23 0.59 16.54 12.76
N VAL A 24 1.26 17.69 12.60
CA VAL A 24 0.96 18.94 13.31
C VAL A 24 0.51 20.07 12.36
N ALA A 25 0.38 19.76 11.07
CA ALA A 25 -0.02 20.74 10.07
C ALA A 25 -1.53 21.02 10.11
N ASP A 26 -1.93 22.16 9.54
CA ASP A 26 -3.34 22.47 9.32
C ASP A 26 -4.01 21.42 8.40
N ALA A 27 -5.29 21.18 8.61
CA ALA A 27 -6.07 20.18 7.87
C ALA A 27 -6.08 20.44 6.36
N ALA A 28 -6.12 21.70 5.91
CA ALA A 28 -6.09 22.03 4.50
C ALA A 28 -4.74 21.74 3.86
N VAL A 29 -3.64 21.99 4.59
CA VAL A 29 -2.27 21.65 4.14
C VAL A 29 -2.12 20.14 4.03
N ARG A 30 -2.59 19.41 5.04
CA ARG A 30 -2.57 17.93 5.02
C ARG A 30 -3.38 17.37 3.86
N LEU A 31 -4.58 17.90 3.60
CA LEU A 31 -5.43 17.44 2.50
C LEU A 31 -4.77 17.67 1.13
N ALA A 32 -4.13 18.83 0.92
CA ALA A 32 -3.42 19.11 -0.31
C ALA A 32 -2.24 18.15 -0.53
N GLU A 33 -1.48 17.87 0.53
CA GLU A 33 -0.34 16.96 0.46
C GLU A 33 -0.80 15.50 0.29
N ALA A 34 -1.91 15.09 0.90
CA ALA A 34 -2.53 13.79 0.62
C ALA A 34 -2.85 13.63 -0.87
N GLY A 35 -3.45 14.65 -1.50
CA GLY A 35 -3.68 14.68 -2.94
C GLY A 35 -2.40 14.47 -3.75
N ARG A 36 -1.29 15.12 -3.37
CA ARG A 36 0.01 14.92 -4.03
C ARG A 36 0.52 13.48 -3.91
N PHE A 37 0.31 12.83 -2.77
CA PHE A 37 0.69 11.42 -2.57
C PHE A 37 -0.18 10.47 -3.41
N HIS A 38 -1.48 10.74 -3.54
CA HIS A 38 -2.36 9.99 -4.44
C HIS A 38 -1.96 10.17 -5.90
N ASP A 39 -1.63 11.39 -6.35
CA ASP A 39 -1.10 11.62 -7.70
C ASP A 39 0.21 10.86 -7.96
N GLU A 40 1.10 10.79 -6.96
CA GLU A 40 2.34 10.03 -7.04
C GLU A 40 2.09 8.52 -7.08
N ARG A 41 1.10 8.02 -6.32
CA ARG A 41 0.63 6.63 -6.39
C ARG A 41 0.18 6.29 -7.81
N GLU A 42 -0.63 7.15 -8.45
CA GLU A 42 -1.12 6.93 -9.81
C GLU A 42 0.02 6.86 -10.84
N LYS A 43 1.00 7.78 -10.75
CA LYS A 43 2.18 7.74 -11.63
C LYS A 43 2.94 6.44 -11.46
N LEU A 44 3.26 6.06 -10.23
CA LEU A 44 4.02 4.85 -9.94
C LEU A 44 3.24 3.59 -10.35
N ALA A 45 1.93 3.54 -10.12
CA ALA A 45 1.08 2.45 -10.56
C ALA A 45 1.13 2.28 -12.09
N GLY A 46 1.14 3.38 -12.85
CA GLY A 46 1.35 3.35 -14.29
C GLY A 46 2.70 2.73 -14.69
N GLU A 47 3.77 3.02 -13.94
CA GLU A 47 5.08 2.42 -14.20
C GLU A 47 5.13 0.93 -13.90
N LEU A 48 4.56 0.52 -12.75
CA LEU A 48 4.49 -0.88 -12.33
C LEU A 48 3.60 -1.69 -13.27
N SER A 49 2.54 -1.09 -13.80
CA SER A 49 1.64 -1.73 -14.76
C SER A 49 2.30 -2.06 -16.09
N ARG A 50 3.36 -1.33 -16.47
CA ARG A 50 4.20 -1.72 -17.63
C ARG A 50 4.96 -3.04 -17.40
N ARG A 51 5.23 -3.40 -16.14
CA ARG A 51 5.96 -4.62 -15.76
C ARG A 51 5.03 -5.81 -15.50
N TRP A 52 3.89 -5.59 -14.83
CA TRP A 52 3.00 -6.65 -14.34
C TRP A 52 1.58 -6.60 -14.90
N GLY A 53 1.28 -5.69 -15.83
CA GLY A 53 -0.06 -5.51 -16.36
C GLY A 53 -0.97 -4.67 -15.45
N ALA A 54 -2.26 -4.61 -15.77
CA ALA A 54 -3.21 -3.79 -15.03
C ALA A 54 -3.39 -4.30 -13.58
N PRO A 55 -3.45 -3.41 -12.58
CA PRO A 55 -3.72 -3.79 -11.20
C PRO A 55 -5.19 -4.12 -10.98
N TYR A 56 -5.45 -4.92 -9.96
CA TYR A 56 -6.73 -4.90 -9.27
C TYR A 56 -6.79 -3.68 -8.34
N HIS A 57 -7.93 -3.00 -8.31
CA HIS A 57 -8.18 -1.94 -7.35
C HIS A 57 -9.02 -2.49 -6.20
N VAL A 58 -8.46 -2.50 -4.99
CA VAL A 58 -9.05 -3.19 -3.83
C VAL A 58 -9.21 -2.22 -2.67
N GLY A 59 -10.45 -2.00 -2.23
CA GLY A 59 -10.74 -1.25 -1.00
C GLY A 59 -10.53 -2.10 0.25
N LEU A 60 -9.88 -1.54 1.28
CA LEU A 60 -9.53 -2.28 2.51
C LEU A 60 -10.52 -2.07 3.66
N GLN A 61 -11.58 -1.29 3.45
CA GLN A 61 -12.56 -0.98 4.50
C GLN A 61 -13.20 -2.22 5.13
N THR A 62 -13.56 -3.23 4.32
CA THR A 62 -14.15 -4.48 4.85
C THR A 62 -13.13 -5.29 5.64
N VAL A 63 -11.88 -5.34 5.19
CA VAL A 63 -10.78 -5.99 5.92
C VAL A 63 -10.59 -5.31 7.27
N ARG A 64 -10.55 -3.97 7.30
CA ARG A 64 -10.45 -3.17 8.51
C ARG A 64 -11.55 -3.48 9.52
N LEU A 65 -12.81 -3.55 9.08
CA LEU A 65 -13.94 -3.89 9.95
C LEU A 65 -13.81 -5.29 10.57
N ARG A 66 -13.29 -6.26 9.81
CA ARG A 66 -13.11 -7.64 10.27
C ARG A 66 -12.00 -7.78 11.32
N THR A 67 -11.00 -6.90 11.35
CA THR A 67 -9.92 -6.94 12.38
C THR A 67 -10.42 -6.86 13.83
N GLY A 68 -11.62 -6.31 14.07
CA GLY A 68 -12.23 -6.28 15.40
C GLY A 68 -12.99 -7.56 15.78
N ALA A 69 -13.19 -8.48 14.84
CA ALA A 69 -14.02 -9.67 15.01
C ALA A 69 -13.26 -10.99 14.77
N GLU A 70 -12.21 -10.98 13.96
CA GLU A 70 -11.39 -12.14 13.64
C GLU A 70 -9.93 -11.76 13.40
N GLU A 71 -9.06 -12.77 13.41
CA GLU A 71 -7.66 -12.59 13.05
C GLU A 71 -7.55 -12.46 11.52
N ILE A 72 -7.07 -11.30 11.09
CA ILE A 72 -6.71 -11.06 9.69
C ILE A 72 -5.20 -11.31 9.55
N PRO A 73 -4.75 -12.07 8.54
CA PRO A 73 -3.34 -12.35 8.37
C PRO A 73 -2.56 -11.10 7.96
N GLU A 74 -1.32 -11.00 8.44
CA GLU A 74 -0.40 -9.94 7.99
C GLU A 74 0.06 -10.18 6.55
N PRO A 75 0.27 -9.12 5.75
CA PRO A 75 0.28 -7.70 6.13
C PRO A 75 -1.10 -7.02 6.03
N TRP A 76 -2.17 -7.77 5.73
CA TRP A 76 -3.48 -7.20 5.39
C TRP A 76 -4.15 -6.53 6.58
N ALA A 77 -3.92 -7.04 7.79
CA ALA A 77 -4.40 -6.43 9.02
C ALA A 77 -3.82 -5.01 9.18
N GLU A 78 -2.49 -4.88 9.23
CA GLU A 78 -1.79 -3.59 9.35
C GLU A 78 -2.15 -2.63 8.21
N LEU A 79 -2.12 -3.13 6.97
CA LEU A 79 -2.38 -2.31 5.79
C LEU A 79 -3.81 -1.71 5.81
N SER A 80 -4.81 -2.49 6.26
CA SER A 80 -6.21 -2.05 6.33
C SER A 80 -6.47 -0.95 7.35
N LEU A 81 -5.62 -0.82 8.38
CA LEU A 81 -5.73 0.24 9.39
C LEU A 81 -5.17 1.57 8.88
N ARG A 82 -4.26 1.52 7.90
CA ARG A 82 -3.46 2.67 7.46
C ARG A 82 -3.90 3.23 6.11
N VAL A 83 -4.39 2.35 5.23
CA VAL A 83 -4.65 2.64 3.81
C VAL A 83 -6.13 2.37 3.49
N GLY A 84 -6.77 3.28 2.77
CA GLY A 84 -8.17 3.11 2.34
C GLY A 84 -8.35 2.08 1.22
N ASP A 85 -7.45 2.10 0.24
CA ASP A 85 -7.45 1.23 -0.93
C ASP A 85 -6.04 1.04 -1.51
N VAL A 86 -5.87 -0.07 -2.22
CA VAL A 86 -4.58 -0.44 -2.84
C VAL A 86 -4.76 -0.81 -4.32
N TYR A 87 -3.72 -0.55 -5.09
CA TYR A 87 -3.48 -1.25 -6.34
C TYR A 87 -2.73 -2.54 -6.05
N LEU A 88 -3.25 -3.65 -6.56
CA LEU A 88 -2.77 -4.99 -6.29
C LEU A 88 -2.39 -5.70 -7.58
N TRP A 89 -1.17 -6.22 -7.64
CA TRP A 89 -0.69 -7.05 -8.73
C TRP A 89 -0.35 -8.45 -8.22
N GLN A 90 -0.54 -9.44 -9.09
CA GLN A 90 0.00 -10.79 -8.92
C GLN A 90 1.03 -11.03 -10.03
N PRO A 91 2.33 -10.86 -9.76
CA PRO A 91 3.35 -11.05 -10.78
C PRO A 91 3.38 -12.50 -11.29
N GLU A 92 3.28 -12.66 -12.60
CA GLU A 92 3.36 -13.99 -13.24
C GLU A 92 4.81 -14.46 -13.48
N ARG A 93 5.80 -13.59 -13.22
CA ARG A 93 7.21 -13.91 -13.51
C ARG A 93 7.75 -15.01 -12.58
N PRO A 94 8.63 -15.91 -13.04
CA PRO A 94 9.06 -17.08 -12.27
C PRO A 94 9.67 -16.80 -10.89
N ARG A 95 10.36 -15.66 -10.71
CA ARG A 95 10.98 -15.27 -9.42
C ARG A 95 10.01 -14.59 -8.45
N GLU A 96 8.84 -14.19 -8.94
CA GLU A 96 7.84 -13.39 -8.23
C GLU A 96 6.50 -14.15 -8.13
N HIS A 97 6.42 -15.35 -8.71
CA HIS A 97 5.23 -16.16 -8.78
C HIS A 97 4.74 -16.53 -7.38
N GLY A 98 3.42 -16.47 -7.17
CA GLY A 98 2.81 -16.71 -5.87
C GLY A 98 2.99 -15.57 -4.88
N ARG A 99 3.44 -14.38 -5.32
CA ARG A 99 3.47 -13.18 -4.49
C ARG A 99 2.44 -12.15 -4.94
N TRP A 100 2.07 -11.31 -3.99
CA TRP A 100 1.24 -10.14 -4.15
C TRP A 100 2.08 -8.90 -3.97
N VAL A 101 1.85 -7.91 -4.82
CA VAL A 101 2.43 -6.57 -4.69
C VAL A 101 1.29 -5.58 -4.51
N ALA A 102 1.22 -4.90 -3.38
CA ALA A 102 0.23 -3.86 -3.11
C ALA A 102 0.90 -2.48 -3.04
N LEU A 103 0.25 -1.48 -3.63
CA LEU A 103 0.66 -0.08 -3.57
C LEU A 103 -0.50 0.76 -3.03
N GLY A 104 -0.27 1.52 -1.97
CA GLY A 104 -1.29 2.33 -1.32
C GLY A 104 -0.74 3.57 -0.63
N VAL A 105 -1.61 4.53 -0.34
CA VAL A 105 -1.26 5.73 0.43
C VAL A 105 -1.79 5.56 1.85
N ALA A 106 -0.88 5.63 2.82
CA ALA A 106 -1.23 5.64 4.24
C ALA A 106 -1.48 7.08 4.69
N ASP A 107 -2.75 7.48 4.70
CA ASP A 107 -3.22 8.81 5.08
C ASP A 107 -4.44 8.77 6.02
N LEU A 108 -4.90 7.58 6.44
CA LEU A 108 -6.11 7.42 7.25
C LEU A 108 -5.99 7.97 8.68
N ASP A 109 -4.80 7.89 9.28
CA ASP A 109 -4.57 8.45 10.62
C ASP A 109 -4.11 9.91 10.51
N PRO A 110 -4.89 10.90 11.02
CA PRO A 110 -4.50 12.30 10.96
C PRO A 110 -3.27 12.63 11.82
N CYS A 111 -2.92 11.78 12.79
CA CYS A 111 -1.78 11.97 13.69
C CYS A 111 -0.45 11.47 13.11
N ASP A 112 -0.47 10.72 12.01
CA ASP A 112 0.72 10.17 11.37
C ASP A 112 1.17 11.00 10.16
N GLU A 113 2.43 10.82 9.74
CA GLU A 113 2.87 11.27 8.43
C GLU A 113 2.20 10.47 7.31
N ILE A 114 1.98 11.12 6.17
CA ILE A 114 1.48 10.46 4.97
C ILE A 114 2.62 9.65 4.34
N GLN A 115 2.34 8.40 3.99
CA GLN A 115 3.34 7.53 3.34
C GLN A 115 2.80 6.88 2.07
N LEU A 116 3.65 6.78 1.05
CA LEU A 116 3.39 5.91 -0.10
C LEU A 116 4.01 4.55 0.19
N LEU A 117 3.16 3.54 0.42
CA LEU A 117 3.57 2.21 0.85
C LEU A 117 3.60 1.23 -0.32
N LEU A 118 4.68 0.45 -0.40
CA LEU A 118 4.79 -0.76 -1.21
C LEU A 118 4.83 -1.97 -0.29
N VAL A 119 3.92 -2.91 -0.49
CA VAL A 119 3.86 -4.17 0.24
C VAL A 119 4.13 -5.31 -0.73
N VAL A 120 5.01 -6.23 -0.34
CA VAL A 120 5.22 -7.50 -1.04
C VAL A 120 4.92 -8.62 -0.06
N THR A 121 4.08 -9.58 -0.42
CA THR A 121 3.69 -10.68 0.46
C THR A 121 3.43 -11.97 -0.32
N ASP A 122 3.66 -13.13 0.30
CA ASP A 122 3.20 -14.44 -0.18
C ASP A 122 1.83 -14.83 0.40
N THR A 123 1.25 -13.99 1.25
CA THR A 123 -0.06 -14.23 1.86
C THR A 123 -1.17 -13.66 1.00
N ASP A 124 -2.15 -14.50 0.65
CA ASP A 124 -3.30 -14.10 -0.16
C ASP A 124 -4.15 -13.01 0.52
N PRO A 125 -4.74 -12.07 -0.24
CA PRO A 125 -5.68 -11.10 0.29
C PRO A 125 -6.92 -11.79 0.89
N PRO A 126 -7.42 -11.34 2.06
CA PRO A 126 -8.49 -11.97 2.84
C PRO A 126 -9.91 -11.66 2.37
#